data_AF-A0A2E5JAU5-F1
#
_entry.id   AF-A0A2E5JAU5-F1
#
_cell.length_a   1.000
_cell.length_b   1.000
_cell.length_c   1.000
_cell.angle_alpha   90.00
_cell.angle_beta   90.00
_cell.angle_gamma   90.00
#
_symmetry.space_group_name_H-M   'P 1'
#
loop_
_entity.id
_entity.type
_entity.pdbx_description
1 polymer ?
#
loop_
_entity_poly.entity_id
_entity_poly.type
_entity_poly.pdbx_seq_one_letter_code
_entity_poly.pdbx_strand_id
1 'polypeptide(L)' 'MNNELFMQGFFIFIIYLIFEFLETKYISKKDFKLKKAIKQGLMAYISFVIAILIYKEIEPMKIMNPVPRVFTSEPGF' A
#
# COMPACT_ATOMS: atom_id res chain seq x y z
N MET A 1 5.17 8.60 12.08
CA MET A 1 4.57 7.61 11.15
C MET A 1 3.09 7.48 11.48
N ASN A 2 2.20 7.58 10.50
CA ASN A 2 0.75 7.60 10.75
C ASN A 2 0.27 6.21 11.22
N ASN A 3 -0.25 6.13 12.43
CA ASN A 3 -0.83 4.91 13.01
C ASN A 3 -1.95 4.32 12.13
N GLU A 4 -2.65 5.18 11.39
CA GLU A 4 -3.72 4.83 10.45
C GLU A 4 -3.24 3.91 9.33
N LEU A 5 -2.03 4.09 8.81
CA LEU A 5 -1.48 3.27 7.73
C LEU A 5 -1.26 1.83 8.20
N PHE A 6 -0.70 1.67 9.39
CA PHE A 6 -0.48 0.35 9.97
C PHE A 6 -1.79 -0.36 10.32
N MET A 7 -2.78 0.39 10.82
CA MET A 7 -4.15 -0.11 11.01
C MET A 7 -4.77 -0.58 9.69
N GLN A 8 -4.68 0.21 8.62
CA GLN A 8 -5.18 -0.17 7.29
C GLN A 8 -4.49 -1.43 6.76
N GLY A 9 -3.17 -1.51 6.89
CA GLY A 9 -2.43 -2.73 6.53
C GLY A 9 -2.91 -3.94 7.34
N PHE A 10 -3.15 -3.78 8.64
CA PHE A 10 -3.66 -4.84 9.48
C PHE A 10 -5.06 -5.30 9.06
N PHE A 11 -5.93 -4.39 8.65
CA PHE A 11 -7.23 -4.76 8.06
C PHE A 11 -7.06 -5.57 6.77
N ILE A 12 -6.13 -5.19 5.89
CA ILE A 12 -5.83 -5.96 4.68
C ILE A 12 -5.35 -7.37 5.02
N PHE A 13 -4.50 -7.51 6.04
CA PHE A 13 -4.07 -8.82 6.55
C PHE A 13 -5.24 -9.69 7.02
N ILE A 14 -6.16 -9.11 7.80
CA ILE A 14 -7.35 -9.84 8.28
C ILE A 14 -8.24 -10.24 7.10
N ILE A 15 -8.51 -9.33 6.17
CA ILE A 15 -9.33 -9.59 4.99
C ILE A 15 -8.72 -10.73 4.17
N TYR A 16 -7.40 -10.72 3.96
CA TYR A 16 -6.69 -11.80 3.28
C TYR A 16 -6.91 -13.15 3.99
N LEU A 17 -6.77 -13.21 5.31
CA LEU A 17 -6.99 -14.44 6.08
C LEU A 17 -8.43 -14.95 5.98
N ILE A 18 -9.42 -14.05 5.98
CA ILE A 18 -10.83 -14.41 5.82
C ILE A 18 -11.04 -15.04 4.44
N PHE A 19 -10.51 -14.43 3.37
CA PHE A 19 -10.64 -14.99 2.03
C PHE A 19 -9.92 -16.33 1.87
N GLU A 20 -8.69 -16.47 2.37
CA GLU A 20 -7.96 -17.74 2.34
C GLU A 20 -8.72 -18.84 3.10
N PHE A 21 -9.34 -18.49 4.24
CA PHE A 21 -10.17 -19.42 4.99
C PHE A 21 -11.43 -19.82 4.22
N LEU A 22 -12.15 -18.87 3.62
CA LEU A 22 -13.32 -19.14 2.80
C LEU A 22 -12.97 -19.99 1.57
N GLU A 23 -11.89 -19.66 0.87
CA GLU A 23 -11.42 -20.42 -0.29
C GLU A 23 -11.07 -21.86 0.11
N THR A 24 -10.34 -22.03 1.21
CA THR A 24 -9.96 -23.36 1.69
C THR A 24 -11.20 -24.17 2.10
N LYS A 25 -12.17 -23.54 2.76
CA LYS A 25 -13.38 -24.19 3.27
C LYS A 25 -14.37 -24.56 2.16
N TYR A 26 -14.63 -23.66 1.21
CA TYR A 26 -15.72 -23.82 0.24
C TYR A 26 -15.24 -24.31 -1.13
N ILE A 27 -14.04 -23.91 -1.55
CA ILE A 27 -13.55 -24.17 -2.91
C ILE A 27 -12.56 -25.34 -2.89
N SER A 28 -11.45 -25.19 -2.16
CA SER A 28 -10.35 -26.17 -2.20
C SER A 28 -10.68 -27.45 -1.42
N LYS A 29 -11.53 -27.38 -0.37
CA LYS A 29 -11.87 -28.49 0.55
C LYS A 29 -10.64 -29.23 1.09
N LYS A 30 -9.53 -28.50 1.27
CA LYS A 30 -8.25 -29.00 1.80
C LYS A 30 -8.10 -28.58 3.25
N ASP A 31 -7.16 -29.20 3.96
CA ASP A 31 -6.82 -28.78 5.32
C ASP A 31 -6.26 -27.36 5.34
N PHE A 32 -6.83 -26.53 6.22
CA PHE A 32 -6.40 -25.16 6.39
C PHE A 32 -5.02 -25.09 7.06
N LYS A 33 -3.99 -24.76 6.27
CA LYS A 33 -2.62 -24.60 6.74
C LYS A 33 -2.40 -23.18 7.26
N LEU A 34 -2.73 -22.96 8.54
CA LEU A 34 -2.62 -21.66 9.22
C LEU A 34 -1.25 -20.99 9.01
N LYS A 35 -0.15 -21.74 9.13
CA LYS A 35 1.22 -21.21 8.93
C LYS A 35 1.42 -20.61 7.52
N LYS A 36 0.84 -21.24 6.49
CA LYS A 36 0.94 -20.77 5.11
C LYS A 36 0.11 -19.49 4.93
N ALA A 37 -1.13 -19.51 5.42
CA ALA A 37 -2.04 -18.36 5.35
C ALA A 37 -1.47 -17.11 6.04
N ILE A 38 -0.91 -17.27 7.25
CA ILE A 38 -0.26 -16.17 7.97
C ILE A 38 0.94 -15.62 7.20
N LYS A 39 1.78 -16.50 6.62
CA LYS A 39 2.93 -16.06 5.81
C LYS A 39 2.48 -15.24 4.60
N GLN A 40 1.44 -15.68 3.90
CA GLN A 40 0.93 -14.99 2.72
C GLN A 40 0.24 -13.67 3.10
N GLY A 41 -0.53 -13.65 4.19
CA GLY A 41 -1.09 -12.42 4.74
C GLY A 41 -0.01 -11.41 5.12
N LEU A 42 1.05 -11.84 5.80
CA LEU A 42 2.18 -10.97 6.15
C LEU A 42 2.85 -10.40 4.89
N MET A 43 2.98 -11.21 3.84
CA MET A 43 3.47 -10.74 2.54
C MET A 43 2.58 -9.63 1.97
N ALA A 44 1.26 -9.79 2.04
CA ALA A 44 0.30 -8.77 1.59
C ALA A 44 0.40 -7.48 2.41
N TYR A 45 0.53 -7.59 3.74
CA TYR A 45 0.75 -6.45 4.64
C TYR A 45 2.03 -5.69 4.28
N ILE A 46 3.15 -6.39 4.15
CA ILE A 46 4.44 -5.78 3.82
C ILE A 46 4.39 -5.12 2.44
N SER A 47 3.76 -5.78 1.46
CA SER A 47 3.59 -5.23 0.11
C SER A 47 2.79 -3.93 0.13
N PHE A 48 1.70 -3.85 0.91
CA PHE A 48 0.93 -2.63 1.08
C PHE A 48 1.74 -1.50 1.71
N VAL A 49 2.48 -1.78 2.79
CA VAL A 49 3.32 -0.77 3.45
C VAL A 49 4.38 -0.24 2.48
N ILE A 50 5.07 -1.13 1.76
CA ILE A 50 6.07 -0.74 0.76
C ILE A 50 5.43 0.09 -0.36
N ALA A 51 4.27 -0.33 -0.88
CA ALA A 51 3.58 0.38 -1.95
C ALA A 51 3.23 1.81 -1.55
N ILE A 52 2.77 2.04 -0.30
CA ILE A 52 2.48 3.39 0.18
C ILE A 52 3.75 4.21 0.36
N LEU A 53 4.83 3.62 0.87
CA LEU A 53 6.11 4.34 0.97
C LEU A 53 6.59 4.79 -0.40
N ILE A 54 6.54 3.91 -1.41
CA ILE A 54 6.86 4.26 -2.79
C ILE A 54 5.92 5.35 -3.32
N TYR A 55 4.61 5.22 -3.09
CA TYR A 55 3.63 6.22 -3.55
C TYR A 55 3.89 7.61 -2.96
N LYS A 56 4.24 7.69 -1.68
CA LYS A 56 4.56 8.96 -0.99
C LYS A 56 5.78 9.65 -1.56
N GLU A 57 6.75 8.90 -2.08
CA GLU A 57 7.93 9.48 -2.74
C GLU A 57 7.62 9.92 -4.19
N ILE A 58 6.71 9.22 -4.88
CA ILE A 58 6.33 9.55 -6.26
C ILE A 58 5.35 10.72 -6.34
N GLU A 59 4.43 10.86 -5.38
CA GLU A 59 3.42 11.92 -5.34
C GLU A 59 4.00 13.35 -5.45
N PRO A 60 5.04 13.75 -4.70
CA PRO A 60 5.64 15.08 -4.82
C PRO A 60 6.36 15.31 -6.15
N MET A 61 6.82 14.24 -6.83
CA MET A 61 7.43 14.37 -8.17
C MET A 61 6.40 14.84 -9.22
N LYS A 62 5.11 14.58 -9.00
CA LYS A 62 4.04 15.09 -9.89
C LYS A 62 3.87 16.61 -9.82
N ILE A 63 4.34 17.23 -8.73
CA ILE A 63 4.16 18.66 -8.45
C ILE A 63 5.36 19.48 -8.98
N MET A 64 6.44 18.86 -9.48
CA MET A 64 7.63 19.55 -9.99
C MET A 64 7.47 20.21 -11.38
N ASN A 65 6.24 20.41 -11.86
CA ASN A 65 5.94 21.09 -13.12
C ASN A 65 5.55 22.59 -13.05
N PRO A 66 5.90 23.43 -12.06
CA PRO A 66 5.94 24.86 -12.35
C PRO A 66 7.25 25.12 -13.10
N VAL A 67 7.15 25.35 -14.41
CA VAL A 67 8.23 25.97 -15.20
C VAL A 67 8.82 27.11 -14.35
N PRO A 68 10.13 27.10 -14.04
CA PRO A 68 10.70 28.11 -13.16
C PRO A 68 10.49 29.49 -13.78
N ARG A 69 9.59 30.29 -13.21
CA ARG A 69 9.35 31.71 -13.55
C ARG A 69 10.48 32.60 -13.02
N VAL A 70 11.73 32.14 -13.12
CA VAL A 70 12.91 32.83 -12.58
C VAL A 70 13.40 33.93 -13.54
N PHE A 71 12.86 33.99 -14.76
CA PHE A 71 13.27 34.96 -15.78
C PHE A 71 12.14 35.74 -16.47
N THR A 72 10.92 35.78 -15.90
CA THR A 72 9.78 36.51 -16.51
C THR A 72 9.18 37.58 -15.61
N SER A 73 9.96 38.17 -14.70
CA SER A 73 9.56 39.45 -14.10
C SER A 73 9.62 40.53 -15.19
N GLU A 74 8.52 41.26 -15.39
CA GLU A 74 8.53 42.47 -16.20
C GLU A 74 9.64 43.39 -15.68
N PRO A 75 10.51 43.91 -16.56
CA PRO A 75 11.59 44.79 -16.11
C PRO A 75 10.99 46.08 -15.53
N GLY A 76 11.40 46.40 -14.30
CA GLY A 76 10.92 47.57 -13.56
C GLY A 76 11.58 48.88 -14.01
N PHE A 77 11.55 49.16 -15.31
CA PHE A 77 11.76 50.51 -15.83
C PHE A 77 10.41 51.21 -16.06
#